data_AF-A0A0W0ZNS3-F1
#
_entry.id   AF-A0A0W0ZNS3-F1
#
_cell.length_a   1.000
_cell.length_b   1.000
_cell.length_c   1.000
_cell.angle_alpha   90.00
_cell.angle_beta   90.00
_cell.angle_gamma   90.00
#
_symmetry.space_group_name_H-M   'P 1'
#
loop_
_entity.id
_entity.type
_entity.pdbx_description
1 polymer ?
#
loop_
_entity_poly.entity_id
_entity_poly.type
_entity_poly.pdbx_seq_one_letter_code
_entity_poly.pdbx_strand_id
1 'polypeptide(L)'
;MLKKFKNLIDRLEKKWDSEIVPAYEKLKQRISDNRVVTKTEAQEIINELTTHYREFCATVTNTFAPYQNRLNETERLRLEKFIADVKESYQTDINEFKNIYNRKVTLLRNNFFQKQAAQLPLPTFEEQYMAGEIFPNDPPEAYPQYYTYDFK
;
A
#
# COMPACT_ATOMS: atom_id res chain seq x y z
N MET A 1 -25.58 -30.51 7.69
CA MET A 1 -24.21 -29.96 7.59
C MET A 1 -24.17 -28.69 6.75
N LEU A 2 -24.58 -28.73 5.47
CA LEU A 2 -24.56 -27.57 4.56
C LEU A 2 -25.18 -26.27 5.11
N LYS A 3 -26.35 -26.34 5.76
CA LYS A 3 -26.98 -25.16 6.40
C LYS A 3 -26.09 -24.57 7.52
N LYS A 4 -25.39 -25.41 8.28
CA LYS A 4 -24.47 -24.98 9.34
C LYS A 4 -23.20 -24.37 8.76
N PHE A 5 -22.66 -24.93 7.67
CA PHE A 5 -21.52 -24.34 6.96
C PHE A 5 -21.85 -22.95 6.41
N LYS A 6 -22.95 -22.80 5.67
CA LYS A 6 -23.41 -21.51 5.14
C LYS A 6 -23.56 -20.47 6.26
N ASN A 7 -24.25 -20.82 7.34
CA ASN A 7 -24.41 -19.92 8.49
C ASN A 7 -23.08 -19.49 9.13
N LEU A 8 -22.03 -20.32 9.08
CA LEU A 8 -20.70 -19.97 9.59
C LEU A 8 -19.99 -19.00 8.65
N ILE A 9 -20.06 -19.23 7.34
CA ILE A 9 -19.53 -18.30 6.33
C ILE A 9 -20.25 -16.95 6.43
N ASP A 10 -21.58 -16.92 6.44
CA ASP A 10 -22.37 -15.69 6.57
C ASP A 10 -22.02 -14.89 7.83
N ARG A 11 -21.65 -15.57 8.93
CA ARG A 11 -21.18 -14.90 10.17
C ARG A 11 -19.79 -14.31 10.00
N LEU A 12 -18.91 -14.97 9.27
CA LEU A 12 -17.56 -14.49 9.01
C LEU A 12 -17.58 -13.30 8.05
N GLU A 13 -18.44 -13.32 7.03
CA GLU A 13 -18.69 -12.19 6.14
C GLU A 13 -19.22 -10.98 6.92
N LYS A 14 -20.21 -11.18 7.80
CA LYS A 14 -20.68 -10.10 8.68
C LYS A 14 -19.59 -9.55 9.59
N LYS A 15 -18.74 -10.43 10.13
CA LYS A 15 -17.60 -10.04 10.97
C LYS A 15 -16.58 -9.22 10.17
N TRP A 16 -16.33 -9.62 8.93
CA TRP A 16 -15.49 -8.88 7.99
C TRP A 16 -16.03 -7.46 7.76
N ASP A 17 -17.31 -7.34 7.44
CA ASP A 17 -17.96 -6.04 7.21
C ASP A 17 -17.99 -5.15 8.46
N SER A 18 -18.09 -5.74 9.65
CA SER A 18 -18.15 -4.98 10.91
C SER A 18 -16.80 -4.63 11.51
N GLU A 19 -15.74 -5.38 11.20
CA GLU A 19 -14.43 -5.23 11.86
C GLU A 19 -13.32 -4.87 10.87
N ILE A 20 -13.18 -5.62 9.78
CA ILE A 20 -12.06 -5.44 8.83
C ILE A 20 -12.28 -4.22 7.94
N VAL A 21 -13.47 -4.08 7.34
CA VAL A 21 -13.78 -2.93 6.48
C VAL A 21 -13.63 -1.60 7.23
N PRO A 22 -14.19 -1.42 8.44
CA PRO A 22 -14.02 -0.16 9.17
C PRO A 22 -12.58 0.09 9.63
N ALA A 23 -11.85 -0.96 10.02
CA ALA A 23 -10.43 -0.84 10.39
C ALA A 23 -9.59 -0.39 9.19
N TYR A 24 -9.78 -1.01 8.02
CA TYR A 24 -9.14 -0.61 6.78
C TYR A 24 -9.43 0.86 6.45
N GLU A 25 -10.69 1.30 6.46
CA GLU A 25 -11.05 2.68 6.14
C GLU A 25 -10.41 3.70 7.10
N LYS A 26 -10.42 3.40 8.41
CA LYS A 26 -9.79 4.24 9.41
C LYS A 26 -8.28 4.37 9.20
N LEU A 27 -7.61 3.25 8.89
CA LEU A 27 -6.17 3.23 8.65
C LEU A 27 -5.80 3.90 7.32
N LYS A 28 -6.65 3.72 6.30
CA LYS A 28 -6.53 4.40 5.01
C LYS A 28 -6.62 5.91 5.19
N GLN A 29 -7.57 6.40 5.99
CA GLN A 29 -7.66 7.83 6.31
C GLN A 29 -6.40 8.33 7.01
N ARG A 30 -5.88 7.60 8.00
CA ARG A 30 -4.64 7.97 8.71
C ARG A 30 -3.43 8.09 7.78
N ILE A 31 -3.24 7.15 6.86
CA ILE A 31 -2.13 7.22 5.89
C ILE A 31 -2.40 8.22 4.77
N SER A 32 -3.67 8.52 4.49
CA SER A 32 -4.12 9.46 3.45
C SER A 32 -4.25 10.91 3.94
N ASP A 33 -4.11 11.19 5.23
CA ASP A 33 -4.16 12.54 5.82
C ASP A 33 -3.22 13.55 5.14
N ASN A 34 -3.56 14.84 5.13
CA ASN A 34 -2.82 15.87 4.39
C ASN A 34 -1.35 15.98 4.81
N ARG A 35 -1.02 15.61 6.06
CA ARG A 35 0.37 15.51 6.52
C ARG A 35 1.02 14.26 5.94
N VAL A 36 2.25 14.39 5.47
CA VAL A 36 3.05 13.20 5.14
C VAL A 36 3.46 12.49 6.43
N VAL A 37 3.05 11.23 6.54
CA VAL A 37 3.48 10.34 7.61
C VAL A 37 4.94 9.92 7.39
N THR A 38 5.67 9.73 8.48
CA THR A 38 7.02 9.18 8.42
C THR A 38 7.00 7.72 7.97
N LYS A 39 8.15 7.20 7.53
CA LYS A 39 8.29 5.77 7.19
C LYS A 39 7.87 4.85 8.35
N THR A 40 8.22 5.23 9.58
CA THR A 40 7.89 4.48 10.80
C THR A 40 6.39 4.47 11.03
N GLU A 41 5.73 5.64 10.99
CA GLU A 41 4.28 5.75 11.14
C GLU A 41 3.53 4.97 10.05
N ALA A 42 4.00 5.02 8.79
CA ALA A 42 3.42 4.24 7.70
C ALA A 42 3.54 2.72 7.96
N GLN A 43 4.70 2.28 8.46
CA GLN A 43 4.92 0.88 8.81
C GLN A 43 4.06 0.44 9.99
N GLU A 44 3.85 1.29 10.99
CA GLU A 44 2.93 1.03 12.11
C GLU A 44 1.50 0.85 11.63
N ILE A 45 1.02 1.72 10.73
CA ILE A 45 -0.32 1.60 10.12
C ILE A 45 -0.47 0.27 9.35
N ILE A 46 0.55 -0.11 8.56
CA ILE A 46 0.59 -1.38 7.83
C ILE A 46 0.59 -2.58 8.78
N ASN A 47 1.34 -2.50 9.89
CA ASN A 47 1.40 -3.56 10.90
C ASN A 47 0.07 -3.70 11.65
N GLU A 48 -0.63 -2.59 11.92
CA GLU A 48 -1.96 -2.59 12.53
C GLU A 48 -2.97 -3.30 11.62
N LEU A 49 -2.99 -2.96 10.32
CA LEU A 49 -3.82 -3.66 9.33
C LEU A 49 -3.48 -5.15 9.27
N THR A 50 -2.19 -5.48 9.24
CA THR A 50 -1.70 -6.87 9.22
C THR A 50 -2.18 -7.67 10.43
N THR A 51 -2.22 -7.03 11.60
CA THR A 51 -2.72 -7.66 12.84
C THR A 51 -4.19 -8.01 12.71
N HIS A 52 -5.04 -7.09 12.27
CA HIS A 52 -6.47 -7.34 12.05
C HIS A 52 -6.72 -8.51 11.09
N TYR A 53 -5.99 -8.55 9.98
CA TYR A 53 -6.08 -9.65 9.01
C TYR A 53 -5.65 -11.00 9.59
N ARG A 54 -4.57 -11.03 10.39
CA ARG A 54 -4.11 -12.24 11.07
C ARG A 54 -5.12 -12.75 12.07
N GLU A 55 -5.70 -11.87 12.87
CA GLU A 55 -6.75 -12.20 13.84
C GLU A 55 -8.01 -12.75 13.16
N PHE A 56 -8.40 -12.16 12.03
CA PHE A 56 -9.51 -12.66 11.22
C PHE A 56 -9.21 -14.05 10.67
N CYS A 57 -8.04 -14.27 10.06
CA CYS A 57 -7.62 -15.57 9.55
C CYS A 57 -7.59 -16.64 10.66
N ALA A 58 -7.10 -16.28 11.85
CA ALA A 58 -7.13 -17.16 13.01
C ALA A 58 -8.56 -17.48 13.45
N THR A 59 -9.46 -16.49 13.45
CA THR A 59 -10.90 -16.68 13.73
C THR A 59 -11.52 -17.68 12.75
N VAL A 60 -11.28 -17.52 11.45
CA VAL A 60 -11.78 -18.43 10.40
C VAL A 60 -11.26 -19.86 10.64
N THR A 61 -9.94 -20.00 10.85
CA THR A 61 -9.28 -21.29 11.06
C THR A 61 -9.84 -21.99 12.30
N ASN A 62 -9.95 -21.30 13.42
CA ASN A 62 -10.48 -21.85 14.68
C ASN A 62 -11.96 -22.20 14.58
N THR A 63 -12.75 -21.44 13.81
CA THR A 63 -14.17 -21.71 13.58
C THR A 63 -14.38 -23.03 12.85
N PHE A 64 -13.53 -23.34 11.87
CA PHE A 64 -13.66 -24.54 11.04
C PHE A 64 -12.85 -25.75 11.53
N ALA A 65 -11.87 -25.56 12.41
CA ALA A 65 -11.04 -26.66 12.95
C ALA A 65 -11.86 -27.85 13.51
N PRO A 66 -12.95 -27.66 14.29
CA PRO A 66 -13.75 -28.78 14.79
C PRO A 66 -14.53 -29.55 13.71
N TYR A 67 -14.64 -28.99 12.50
CA TYR A 67 -15.48 -29.51 11.42
C TYR A 67 -14.67 -30.07 10.25
N GLN A 68 -13.34 -29.97 10.27
CA GLN A 68 -12.46 -30.27 9.13
C GLN A 68 -12.65 -31.69 8.54
N ASN A 69 -12.88 -32.68 9.40
CA ASN A 69 -13.15 -34.07 9.01
C ASN A 69 -14.60 -34.34 8.59
N ARG A 70 -15.49 -33.36 8.74
CA ARG A 70 -16.93 -33.46 8.44
C ARG A 70 -17.32 -32.67 7.19
N LEU A 71 -16.46 -31.76 6.71
CA LEU A 71 -16.70 -31.00 5.49
C LEU A 71 -16.65 -31.94 4.28
N ASN A 72 -17.66 -31.85 3.41
CA ASN A 72 -17.60 -32.49 2.11
C ASN A 72 -16.65 -31.73 1.16
N GLU A 73 -16.34 -32.33 0.01
CA GLU A 73 -15.42 -31.75 -0.97
C GLU A 73 -15.83 -30.33 -1.43
N THR A 74 -17.12 -30.13 -1.71
CA THR A 74 -17.64 -28.81 -2.12
C THR A 74 -17.48 -27.75 -1.01
N GLU A 75 -17.73 -28.11 0.24
CA GLU A 75 -17.58 -27.21 1.39
C GLU A 75 -16.10 -26.88 1.65
N ARG A 76 -15.19 -27.85 1.46
CA ARG A 76 -13.74 -27.64 1.54
C ARG A 76 -13.27 -26.65 0.48
N LEU A 77 -13.63 -26.87 -0.78
CA LEU A 77 -13.29 -25.97 -1.89
C LEU A 77 -13.82 -24.55 -1.66
N ARG A 78 -15.03 -24.40 -1.12
CA ARG A 78 -15.58 -23.09 -0.76
C ARG A 78 -14.80 -22.40 0.36
N LEU A 79 -14.40 -23.14 1.38
CA LEU A 79 -13.60 -22.61 2.47
C LEU A 79 -12.20 -22.20 2.00
N GLU A 80 -11.56 -23.02 1.17
CA GLU A 80 -10.28 -22.71 0.55
C GLU A 80 -10.36 -21.45 -0.31
N LYS A 81 -11.40 -21.34 -1.14
CA LYS A 81 -11.67 -20.13 -1.92
C LYS A 81 -11.85 -18.90 -1.01
N PHE A 82 -12.69 -19.00 0.02
CA PHE A 82 -12.90 -17.90 0.96
C PHE A 82 -11.58 -17.43 1.61
N ILE A 83 -10.73 -18.36 2.03
CA ILE A 83 -9.41 -18.04 2.60
C ILE A 83 -8.48 -17.42 1.55
N ALA A 84 -8.54 -17.88 0.30
CA ALA A 84 -7.78 -17.29 -0.80
C ALA A 84 -8.22 -15.85 -1.08
N ASP A 85 -9.52 -15.59 -1.16
CA ASP A 85 -10.10 -14.26 -1.38
C ASP A 85 -9.67 -13.29 -0.26
N VAL A 86 -9.66 -13.73 1.00
CA VAL A 86 -9.16 -12.94 2.15
C VAL A 86 -7.67 -12.61 2.01
N LYS A 87 -6.84 -13.56 1.56
CA LYS A 87 -5.41 -13.34 1.35
C LYS A 87 -5.14 -12.37 0.20
N GLU A 88 -5.91 -12.45 -0.87
CA GLU A 88 -5.83 -11.53 -2.00
C GLU A 88 -6.20 -10.11 -1.59
N SER A 89 -7.30 -9.95 -0.84
CA SER A 89 -7.71 -8.68 -0.26
C SER A 89 -6.60 -8.08 0.62
N TYR A 90 -6.01 -8.89 1.51
CA TYR A 90 -4.88 -8.45 2.34
C TYR A 90 -3.71 -7.90 1.51
N GLN A 91 -3.27 -8.62 0.46
CA GLN A 91 -2.16 -8.16 -0.38
C GLN A 91 -2.52 -6.87 -1.13
N THR A 92 -3.76 -6.77 -1.59
CA THR A 92 -4.27 -5.60 -2.30
C THR A 92 -4.23 -4.36 -1.40
N ASP A 93 -4.77 -4.47 -0.18
CA ASP A 93 -4.85 -3.36 0.77
C ASP A 93 -3.45 -2.89 1.23
N ILE A 94 -2.55 -3.84 1.50
CA ILE A 94 -1.17 -3.53 1.90
C ILE A 94 -0.42 -2.80 0.77
N ASN A 95 -0.61 -3.23 -0.47
CA ASN A 95 -0.01 -2.57 -1.62
C ASN A 95 -0.58 -1.17 -1.84
N GLU A 96 -1.88 -0.99 -1.61
CA GLU A 96 -2.49 0.33 -1.67
C GLU A 96 -1.88 1.28 -0.62
N PHE A 97 -1.70 0.83 0.63
CA PHE A 97 -1.11 1.66 1.68
C PHE A 97 0.34 2.06 1.34
N LYS A 98 1.13 1.11 0.82
CA LYS A 98 2.49 1.40 0.31
C LYS A 98 2.46 2.43 -0.82
N ASN A 99 1.51 2.31 -1.74
CA ASN A 99 1.37 3.24 -2.87
C ASN A 99 0.97 4.64 -2.40
N ILE A 100 0.04 4.76 -1.44
CA ILE A 100 -0.35 6.05 -0.86
C ILE A 100 0.87 6.73 -0.23
N TYR A 101 1.64 5.99 0.59
CA TYR A 101 2.86 6.50 1.21
C TYR A 101 3.89 6.95 0.15
N ASN A 102 4.22 6.08 -0.80
CA ASN A 102 5.21 6.36 -1.84
C ASN A 102 4.83 7.60 -2.66
N ARG A 103 3.55 7.72 -3.07
CA ARG A 103 3.06 8.88 -3.81
C ARG A 103 3.27 10.19 -3.05
N LYS A 104 2.99 10.19 -1.74
CA LYS A 104 3.16 11.38 -0.89
C LYS A 104 4.61 11.76 -0.70
N VAL A 105 5.48 10.78 -0.47
CA VAL A 105 6.92 11.02 -0.34
C VAL A 105 7.49 11.59 -1.65
N THR A 106 7.09 11.05 -2.80
CA THR A 106 7.50 11.58 -4.11
C THR A 106 7.04 13.03 -4.30
N LEU A 107 5.81 13.37 -3.93
CA LEU A 107 5.31 14.75 -4.01
C LEU A 107 6.11 15.71 -3.12
N LEU A 108 6.43 15.31 -1.89
CA LEU A 108 7.28 16.13 -1.01
C LEU A 108 8.69 16.30 -1.56
N ARG A 109 9.29 15.21 -2.07
CA ARG A 109 10.62 15.23 -2.65
C ARG A 109 10.67 16.22 -3.82
N ASN A 110 9.71 16.13 -4.74
CA ASN A 110 9.63 17.05 -5.88
C ASN A 110 9.44 18.49 -5.43
N ASN A 111 8.56 18.76 -4.46
CA ASN A 111 8.37 20.09 -3.90
C ASN A 111 9.63 20.66 -3.24
N PHE A 112 10.39 19.81 -2.53
CA PHE A 112 11.65 20.20 -1.91
C PHE A 112 12.69 20.59 -2.97
N PHE A 113 12.88 19.75 -3.99
CA PHE A 113 13.83 20.04 -5.08
C PHE A 113 13.41 21.26 -5.91
N GLN A 114 12.11 21.44 -6.20
CA GLN A 114 11.63 22.64 -6.88
C GLN A 114 11.88 23.92 -6.08
N LYS A 115 11.66 23.88 -4.76
CA LYS A 115 11.93 25.03 -3.88
C LYS A 115 13.42 25.32 -3.73
N GLN A 116 14.27 24.29 -3.64
CA GLN A 116 15.72 24.48 -3.62
C GLN A 116 16.23 25.02 -4.95
N ALA A 117 15.77 24.48 -6.07
CA ALA A 117 16.12 24.98 -7.41
C ALA A 117 15.71 26.45 -7.59
N ALA A 118 14.56 26.86 -7.06
CA ALA A 118 14.12 28.26 -7.07
C ALA A 118 14.95 29.19 -6.16
N GLN A 119 15.70 28.65 -5.21
CA GLN A 119 16.59 29.41 -4.32
C GLN A 119 18.04 29.45 -4.81
N LEU A 120 18.40 28.62 -5.80
CA LEU A 120 19.72 28.69 -6.41
C LEU A 120 19.79 29.98 -7.24
N PRO A 121 20.85 30.79 -7.08
CA PRO A 121 21.05 31.96 -7.91
C PRO A 121 21.15 31.51 -9.37
N LEU A 122 20.52 32.26 -10.28
CA LEU A 122 20.70 32.05 -11.70
C LEU A 122 22.21 32.18 -12.00
N PRO A 123 22.82 31.21 -12.71
CA PRO A 123 24.24 31.30 -13.04
C PRO A 123 24.49 32.57 -13.85
N THR A 124 25.58 33.25 -13.51
CA THR A 124 26.00 34.48 -14.17
C THR A 124 26.41 34.23 -15.62
N PHE A 125 26.45 35.28 -16.44
CA PHE A 125 26.86 35.17 -17.84
C PHE A 125 28.25 34.54 -18.01
N GLU A 126 29.20 34.87 -17.13
CA GLU A 126 30.55 34.30 -17.14
C GLU A 126 30.55 32.81 -16.78
N GLU A 127 29.72 32.37 -15.83
CA GLU A 127 29.58 30.96 -15.47
C GLU A 127 28.93 30.14 -16.60
N GLN A 128 27.94 30.70 -17.29
CA GLN A 128 27.30 30.09 -18.46
C GLN A 128 28.24 30.01 -19.66
N TYR A 129 29.05 31.06 -19.87
CA TYR A 129 30.05 31.12 -20.93
C TYR A 129 31.18 30.10 -20.72
N MET A 130 31.65 29.93 -19.47
CA MET A 130 32.68 28.94 -19.13
C MET A 130 32.16 27.49 -19.18
N ALA A 131 30.86 27.27 -18.97
CA ALA A 131 30.20 25.97 -19.09
C ALA A 131 29.89 25.55 -20.54
N GLY A 132 30.04 26.45 -21.52
CA GLY A 132 29.90 26.15 -22.95
C GLY A 132 28.45 26.08 -23.47
N GLU A 133 27.46 26.50 -22.69
CA GLU A 133 26.04 26.46 -23.07
C GLU A 133 25.52 27.87 -23.44
N ILE A 134 25.81 28.32 -24.67
CA ILE A 134 25.42 29.69 -25.11
C ILE A 134 24.00 29.74 -25.70
N PHE A 135 23.35 28.60 -26.00
CA PHE A 135 21.91 28.57 -26.34
C PHE A 135 21.24 27.23 -25.92
N PRO A 136 19.96 27.25 -25.47
CA PRO A 136 19.22 26.06 -25.09
C PRO A 136 18.77 25.33 -26.35
N ASN A 137 19.57 24.37 -26.82
CA ASN A 137 19.05 23.36 -27.74
C ASN A 137 18.28 22.34 -26.92
N ASP A 138 17.07 22.01 -27.39
CA ASP A 138 16.16 20.99 -26.87
C ASP A 138 16.86 19.86 -26.12
N PRO A 139 16.36 19.44 -24.95
CA PRO A 139 17.11 18.68 -23.96
C PRO A 139 17.55 17.33 -24.52
N PRO A 140 18.84 17.13 -24.86
CA PRO A 140 19.32 15.85 -25.31
C PRO A 140 20.22 15.31 -24.22
N GLU A 141 19.66 14.50 -23.32
CA GLU A 141 20.35 13.35 -22.72
C GLU A 141 21.71 13.61 -22.01
N ALA A 142 22.10 14.86 -21.73
CA ALA A 142 23.44 15.21 -21.26
C ALA A 142 23.65 14.99 -19.75
N TYR A 143 22.58 14.68 -19.02
CA TYR A 143 22.64 14.35 -17.60
C TYR A 143 21.91 13.04 -17.26
N PRO A 144 22.46 11.88 -17.63
CA PRO A 144 21.89 10.58 -17.24
C PRO A 144 21.91 10.37 -15.72
N GLN A 145 22.73 11.13 -14.99
CA GLN A 145 22.82 11.11 -13.53
C GLN A 145 21.60 11.70 -12.79
N TYR A 146 20.72 12.43 -13.48
CA TYR A 146 19.40 12.82 -12.93
C TYR A 146 18.27 11.86 -13.34
N TYR A 147 18.55 10.92 -14.25
CA TYR A 147 17.62 9.92 -14.76
C TYR A 147 18.23 8.52 -14.68
N THR A 148 18.55 8.05 -13.48
CA THR A 148 18.51 6.61 -13.16
C THR A 148 18.59 6.43 -11.66
N TYR A 149 17.50 5.97 -11.06
CA TYR A 149 17.57 5.00 -9.98
C TYR A 149 16.34 4.11 -10.10
N ASP A 150 16.52 3.01 -10.85
CA ASP A 150 15.71 1.82 -10.68
C ASP A 150 15.94 1.30 -9.27
N PHE A 151 14.90 1.30 -8.45
CA PHE A 151 14.91 0.50 -7.22
C PHE A 151 14.59 -0.95 -7.60
N LYS A 152 15.62 -1.80 -7.53
CA LYS A 152 15.46 -3.20 -7.14
C LYS A 152 15.08 -3.30 -5.66
#